data_AF-A0A5N5CTK1-F1
#
_entry.id   AF-A0A5N5CTK1-F1
#
_cell.length_a   1.000
_cell.length_b   1.000
_cell.length_c   1.000
_cell.angle_alpha   90.00
_cell.angle_beta   90.00
_cell.angle_gamma   90.00
#
_symmetry.space_group_name_H-M   'P 1'
#
loop_
_entity.id
_entity.type
_entity.pdbx_description
1 polymer ?
#
loop_
_entity_poly.entity_id
_entity_poly.type
_entity_poly.pdbx_seq_one_letter_code
_entity_poly.pdbx_strand_id
1 'polypeptide(L)'
;MISSTKPLPSSLRSHLARPKPLPPARRCLTVDATPSDAPYIVPPHLTAAQRLQNRITHESKLNQLRNAFLPPGKQYLSAVKVKVPDDALAPHPEDRLTSSVRRLVEKQLEQCSYRTDYLNLVSALLMAQKDLGYGAKHGAVRLICANLLYQVFDQPAAEAAGASMLALVHQIRFKLEDQKISLPDTLIGLGLLCAANNRNYPALKLYLRAHRQHFPTSPIDPKIFARLIDIVSYADCTAKPRPSSWLAPWRHKHVKAVLLGFDDLTPAERAASTPPFHLGALLPRDSWGCVSRWLRALARHDALPQLRRELDLWLADPSRTDPKFCHCPQQPPPGSPATKLTNDRVPMWRLNAVRRWNTRARGDLALLDAFCRVGGHAGVEDAWRVFGASEEIEFGMLNRGMRAAMLAKPESIPAGKWTEEMREAVVQKYKEDLRSIEGVLGVQWVWDPRTGRGYHRIPKGSLLADLKDFTDDLMDYAVVEFDEVGVDGGEFGVGGDELGVDDPGSEDRTS
;
A
#
# COMPACT_ATOMS: atom_id res chain seq x y z
N MET A 1 -32.30 4.76 51.03
CA MET A 1 -32.40 3.32 51.33
C MET A 1 -31.85 2.55 50.15
N ILE A 2 -30.84 1.74 50.43
CA ILE A 2 -29.92 1.11 49.48
C ILE A 2 -30.56 -0.20 49.02
N SER A 3 -30.80 -0.35 47.70
CA SER A 3 -31.13 -1.64 47.11
C SER A 3 -29.84 -2.28 46.61
N SER A 4 -29.39 -3.25 47.40
CA SER A 4 -28.22 -4.08 47.19
C SER A 4 -28.61 -5.27 46.30
N THR A 5 -28.23 -5.25 45.03
CA THR A 5 -28.19 -6.46 44.19
C THR A 5 -26.78 -7.03 44.21
N LYS A 6 -26.64 -8.15 44.94
CA LYS A 6 -25.41 -8.94 45.01
C LYS A 6 -25.11 -9.55 43.62
N PRO A 7 -23.89 -9.45 43.09
CA PRO A 7 -23.51 -10.26 41.94
C PRO A 7 -23.22 -11.71 42.38
N LEU A 8 -23.67 -12.65 41.55
CA LEU A 8 -23.43 -14.09 41.66
C LEU A 8 -21.93 -14.43 41.62
N PRO A 9 -21.47 -15.45 42.36
CA PRO A 9 -20.07 -15.86 42.35
C PRO A 9 -19.77 -16.66 41.07
N SER A 10 -19.08 -16.04 40.11
CA SER A 10 -18.55 -16.76 38.94
C SER A 10 -17.23 -17.48 39.29
N SER A 11 -17.29 -18.43 40.24
CA SER A 11 -16.22 -19.41 40.41
C SER A 11 -16.55 -20.61 39.54
N LEU A 12 -16.01 -20.63 38.31
CA LEU A 12 -15.73 -21.82 37.48
C LEU A 12 -15.10 -21.31 36.17
N ARG A 13 -13.90 -20.71 36.26
CA ARG A 13 -12.98 -20.62 35.12
C ARG A 13 -11.82 -21.54 35.39
N SER A 14 -11.55 -22.42 34.45
CA SER A 14 -10.44 -23.36 34.46
C SER A 14 -9.11 -22.62 34.63
N HIS A 15 -8.36 -23.00 35.66
CA HIS A 15 -7.01 -22.52 35.95
C HIS A 15 -5.94 -23.12 35.01
N LEU A 16 -6.29 -23.42 33.75
CA LEU A 16 -5.35 -23.98 32.79
C LEU A 16 -4.99 -22.93 31.73
N ALA A 17 -3.67 -22.69 31.65
CA ALA A 17 -2.96 -21.83 30.70
C ALA A 17 -3.02 -20.31 30.97
N ARG A 18 -2.52 -19.87 32.13
CA ARG A 18 -1.70 -18.64 32.11
C ARG A 18 -0.38 -19.00 31.39
N PRO A 19 -0.05 -18.40 30.24
CA PRO A 19 1.29 -18.56 29.69
C PRO A 19 2.27 -18.05 30.76
N LYS A 20 3.20 -18.91 31.19
CA LYS A 20 4.35 -18.47 31.98
C LYS A 20 4.96 -17.27 31.25
N PRO A 21 5.34 -16.19 31.96
CA PRO A 21 6.15 -15.15 31.35
C PRO A 21 7.33 -15.86 30.70
N LEU A 22 7.52 -15.66 29.40
CA LEU A 22 8.70 -16.16 28.72
C LEU A 22 9.90 -15.74 29.56
N PRO A 23 10.83 -16.66 29.90
CA PRO A 23 12.07 -16.24 30.53
C PRO A 23 12.66 -15.13 29.66
N PRO A 24 13.23 -14.06 30.25
CA PRO A 24 13.84 -13.00 29.47
C PRO A 24 14.73 -13.68 28.45
N ALA A 25 14.42 -13.51 27.17
CA ALA A 25 15.18 -14.15 26.10
C ALA A 25 16.63 -13.85 26.42
N ARG A 26 17.41 -14.89 26.77
CA ARG A 26 18.84 -14.75 26.92
C ARG A 26 19.25 -14.11 25.61
N ARG A 27 19.70 -12.85 25.69
CA ARG A 27 20.41 -12.21 24.61
C ARG A 27 21.40 -13.28 24.19
N CYS A 28 21.25 -13.85 23.00
CA CYS A 28 22.36 -14.58 22.41
C CYS A 28 23.43 -13.52 22.34
N LEU A 29 24.30 -13.52 23.35
CA LEU A 29 25.61 -12.94 23.30
C LEU A 29 26.14 -13.49 21.98
N THR A 30 26.14 -12.65 20.95
CA THR A 30 27.16 -12.71 19.93
C THR A 30 28.43 -13.01 20.69
N VAL A 31 29.03 -14.17 20.39
CA VAL A 31 30.36 -14.61 20.85
C VAL A 31 31.05 -13.43 21.50
N ASP A 32 31.16 -13.45 22.83
CA ASP A 32 31.90 -12.43 23.55
C ASP A 32 33.17 -12.22 22.73
N ALA A 33 33.25 -11.04 22.09
CA ALA A 33 34.52 -10.58 21.62
C ALA A 33 35.29 -10.42 22.92
N THR A 34 36.02 -11.47 23.29
CA THR A 34 37.06 -11.34 24.28
C THR A 34 37.80 -10.08 23.87
N PRO A 35 37.86 -9.06 24.74
CA PRO A 35 38.80 -7.99 24.50
C PRO A 35 40.14 -8.72 24.46
N SER A 36 40.65 -8.94 23.24
CA SER A 36 42.00 -9.42 23.05
C SER A 36 42.87 -8.24 23.47
N ASP A 37 43.05 -8.12 24.78
CA ASP A 37 44.07 -7.30 25.42
C ASP A 37 45.47 -7.88 25.15
N ALA A 38 45.57 -9.01 24.44
CA ALA A 38 46.78 -9.35 23.73
C ALA A 38 47.02 -8.26 22.69
N PRO A 39 48.09 -7.45 22.81
CA PRO A 39 48.40 -6.44 21.83
C PRO A 39 48.66 -7.17 20.51
N TYR A 40 47.72 -7.06 19.57
CA TYR A 40 48.03 -7.34 18.18
C TYR A 40 49.16 -6.37 17.83
N ILE A 41 50.40 -6.87 17.79
CA ILE A 41 51.59 -6.08 17.47
C ILE A 41 51.44 -5.67 16.01
N VAL A 42 50.77 -4.54 15.80
CA VAL A 42 50.67 -3.91 14.49
C VAL A 42 52.06 -3.36 14.18
N PRO A 43 52.71 -3.77 13.08
CA PRO A 43 53.95 -3.16 12.67
C PRO A 43 53.73 -1.64 12.48
N PRO A 44 54.53 -0.77 13.11
CA PRO A 44 54.27 0.68 13.14
C PRO A 44 54.29 1.34 11.76
N HIS A 45 54.85 0.67 10.75
CA HIS A 45 54.97 1.16 9.37
C HIS A 45 53.71 0.94 8.50
N LEU A 46 52.67 0.24 8.99
CA LEU A 46 51.47 0.00 8.18
C LEU A 46 50.57 1.24 8.14
N THR A 47 50.18 1.63 6.93
CA THR A 47 49.15 2.66 6.68
C THR A 47 47.80 2.21 7.26
N ALA A 48 46.92 3.16 7.60
CA ALA A 48 45.56 2.88 8.10
C ALA A 48 44.78 1.92 7.17
N ALA A 49 44.94 2.06 5.85
CA ALA A 49 44.33 1.17 4.87
C ALA A 49 44.89 -0.27 4.93
N GLN A 50 46.19 -0.45 5.15
CA GLN A 50 46.81 -1.77 5.31
C GLN A 50 46.40 -2.45 6.63
N ARG A 51 46.27 -1.68 7.72
CA ARG A 51 45.77 -2.20 9.01
C ARG A 51 44.32 -2.67 8.89
N LEU A 52 43.47 -1.87 8.23
CA LEU A 52 42.09 -2.23 7.94
C LEU A 52 42.02 -3.49 7.04
N GLN A 53 42.84 -3.55 5.98
CA GLN A 53 42.92 -4.73 5.12
C GLN A 53 43.29 -6.00 5.90
N ASN A 54 44.27 -5.93 6.80
CA ASN A 54 44.69 -7.09 7.61
C ASN A 54 43.57 -7.57 8.55
N ARG A 55 42.83 -6.65 9.17
CA ARG A 55 41.68 -7.00 10.03
C ARG A 55 40.54 -7.63 9.24
N ILE A 56 40.18 -7.06 8.09
CA ILE A 56 39.15 -7.62 7.21
C ILE A 56 39.58 -9.02 6.71
N THR A 57 40.85 -9.18 6.36
CA THR A 57 41.39 -10.49 5.91
C THR A 57 41.39 -11.52 7.03
N HIS A 58 41.66 -11.11 8.28
CA HIS A 58 41.62 -11.99 9.44
C HIS A 58 40.20 -12.49 9.73
N GLU A 59 39.20 -11.60 9.73
CA GLU A 59 37.79 -11.98 9.89
C GLU A 59 37.30 -12.85 8.71
N SER A 60 37.76 -12.56 7.49
CA SER A 60 37.48 -13.38 6.30
C SER A 60 38.05 -14.80 6.43
N LYS A 61 39.29 -14.95 6.94
CA LYS A 61 39.90 -16.26 7.24
C LYS A 61 39.14 -17.05 8.29
N LEU A 62 38.64 -16.40 9.35
CA LEU A 62 37.79 -17.05 10.36
C LEU A 62 36.49 -17.58 9.73
N ASN A 63 35.92 -16.86 8.76
CA ASN A 63 34.77 -17.34 8.00
C ASN A 63 35.11 -18.46 7.01
N GLN A 64 36.28 -18.42 6.35
CA GLN A 64 36.74 -19.53 5.50
C GLN A 64 36.86 -20.82 6.32
N LEU A 65 37.39 -20.73 7.54
CA LEU A 65 37.41 -21.84 8.48
C LEU A 65 35.98 -22.24 8.89
N ARG A 66 35.13 -21.29 9.29
CA ARG A 66 33.73 -21.58 9.64
C ARG A 66 32.94 -22.25 8.51
N ASN A 67 33.15 -21.83 7.27
CA ASN A 67 32.52 -22.37 6.07
C ASN A 67 33.16 -23.70 5.59
N ALA A 68 34.39 -23.99 6.02
CA ALA A 68 35.01 -25.30 5.83
C ALA A 68 34.41 -26.35 6.79
N PHE A 69 33.92 -25.91 7.96
CA PHE A 69 33.36 -26.79 9.00
C PHE A 69 31.82 -26.79 9.08
N LEU A 70 31.14 -25.84 8.43
CA LEU A 70 29.68 -25.81 8.30
C LEU A 70 29.30 -25.87 6.82
N PRO A 71 28.24 -26.61 6.43
CA PRO A 71 27.82 -26.66 5.04
C PRO A 71 27.57 -25.24 4.53
N PRO A 72 28.04 -24.89 3.31
CA PRO A 72 27.90 -23.54 2.78
C PRO A 72 26.42 -23.18 2.80
N GLY A 73 26.08 -22.15 3.57
CA GLY A 73 24.73 -21.58 3.53
C GLY A 73 24.41 -21.23 2.08
N LYS A 74 23.14 -21.31 1.67
CA LYS A 74 22.76 -20.98 0.28
C LYS A 74 23.33 -19.59 -0.06
N GLN A 75 23.96 -19.44 -1.21
CA GLN A 75 24.33 -18.11 -1.70
C GLN A 75 23.01 -17.34 -1.91
N TYR A 76 22.83 -16.27 -1.13
CA TYR A 76 21.57 -15.54 -1.11
C TYR A 76 21.63 -14.24 -1.90
N LEU A 77 22.82 -13.82 -2.34
CA LEU A 77 23.04 -12.54 -3.02
C LEU A 77 23.92 -12.80 -4.24
N SER A 78 23.49 -12.35 -5.42
CA SER A 78 24.33 -12.38 -6.61
C SER A 78 25.53 -11.43 -6.42
N ALA A 79 26.69 -11.79 -6.96
CA ALA A 79 27.84 -10.89 -6.98
C ALA A 79 27.50 -9.70 -7.89
N VAL A 80 27.19 -8.56 -7.30
CA VAL A 80 26.74 -7.38 -8.02
C VAL A 80 27.93 -6.47 -8.33
N LYS A 81 28.32 -6.37 -9.60
CA LYS A 81 29.28 -5.37 -10.11
C LYS A 81 28.60 -4.00 -10.25
N VAL A 82 28.07 -3.44 -9.17
CA VAL A 82 27.48 -2.09 -9.22
C VAL A 82 28.57 -1.07 -8.96
N LYS A 83 28.90 -0.31 -10.01
CA LYS A 83 29.49 1.02 -9.86
C LYS A 83 28.43 1.89 -9.19
N VAL A 84 28.58 2.12 -7.88
CA VAL A 84 27.76 3.12 -7.17
C VAL A 84 28.04 4.47 -7.84
N PRO A 85 27.05 5.15 -8.44
CA PRO A 85 27.28 6.46 -9.05
C PRO A 85 27.80 7.43 -7.99
N ASP A 86 28.87 8.18 -8.28
CA ASP A 86 29.43 9.17 -7.35
C ASP A 86 28.38 10.21 -6.91
N ASP A 87 27.38 10.48 -7.75
CA ASP A 87 26.28 11.42 -7.47
C ASP A 87 25.23 10.88 -6.47
N ALA A 88 25.14 9.56 -6.26
CA ALA A 88 24.24 8.97 -5.25
C ALA A 88 24.77 9.14 -3.81
N LEU A 89 26.00 9.66 -3.67
CA LEU A 89 26.72 9.87 -2.42
C LEU A 89 26.91 11.37 -2.14
N ALA A 90 25.91 12.21 -2.42
CA ALA A 90 25.95 13.62 -2.05
C ALA A 90 26.32 13.75 -0.54
N PRO A 91 27.50 14.33 -0.20
CA PRO A 91 28.05 14.17 1.14
C PRO A 91 27.78 15.40 2.00
N HIS A 92 27.53 15.19 3.29
CA HIS A 92 28.07 16.13 4.27
C HIS A 92 29.60 16.09 4.11
N PRO A 93 30.30 17.25 4.06
CA PRO A 93 31.75 17.29 3.79
C PRO A 93 32.59 16.44 4.76
N GLU A 94 32.05 16.14 5.95
CA GLU A 94 32.67 15.31 6.99
C GLU A 94 32.59 13.79 6.72
N ASP A 95 31.75 13.34 5.78
CA ASP A 95 31.58 11.92 5.41
C ASP A 95 32.52 11.46 4.28
N ARG A 96 33.43 12.34 3.82
CA ARG A 96 34.32 12.06 2.70
C ARG A 96 35.39 11.03 3.10
N LEU A 97 35.12 9.78 2.75
CA LEU A 97 36.13 8.72 2.70
C LEU A 97 37.32 9.17 1.84
N THR A 98 38.54 8.93 2.32
CA THR A 98 39.72 9.06 1.45
C THR A 98 39.62 8.06 0.30
N SER A 99 40.11 8.43 -0.89
CA SER A 99 40.03 7.59 -2.09
C SER A 99 40.64 6.19 -1.87
N SER A 100 41.64 6.08 -0.99
CA SER A 100 42.27 4.81 -0.61
C SER A 100 41.34 3.93 0.22
N VAL A 101 40.66 4.47 1.24
CA VAL A 101 39.71 3.72 2.07
C VAL A 101 38.46 3.35 1.27
N ARG A 102 37.95 4.25 0.41
CA ARG A 102 36.82 3.95 -0.47
C ARG A 102 37.12 2.74 -1.37
N ARG A 103 38.23 2.78 -2.12
CA ARG A 103 38.66 1.66 -2.99
C ARG A 103 38.85 0.36 -2.23
N LEU A 104 39.32 0.44 -0.98
CA LEU A 104 39.47 -0.73 -0.13
C LEU A 104 38.11 -1.35 0.21
N VAL A 105 37.15 -0.53 0.64
CA VAL A 105 35.79 -0.99 0.98
C VAL A 105 35.10 -1.54 -0.27
N GLU A 106 35.21 -0.88 -1.42
CA GLU A 106 34.67 -1.36 -2.70
C GLU A 106 35.24 -2.72 -3.08
N LYS A 107 36.56 -2.89 -3.01
CA LYS A 107 37.23 -4.17 -3.29
C LYS A 107 36.77 -5.29 -2.35
N GLN A 108 36.49 -4.96 -1.09
CA GLN A 108 35.98 -5.93 -0.12
C GLN A 108 34.49 -6.24 -0.36
N LEU A 109 33.70 -5.25 -0.77
CA LEU A 109 32.30 -5.44 -1.17
C LEU A 109 32.17 -6.36 -2.40
N GLU A 110 33.07 -6.25 -3.38
CA GLU A 110 33.13 -7.16 -4.54
C GLU A 110 33.34 -8.63 -4.13
N GLN A 111 33.95 -8.87 -2.96
CA GLN A 111 34.21 -10.21 -2.43
C GLN A 111 33.08 -10.71 -1.53
N CYS A 112 32.16 -9.84 -1.09
CA CYS A 112 31.06 -10.20 -0.19
C CYS A 112 29.99 -11.02 -0.93
N SER A 113 29.91 -12.32 -0.62
CA SER A 113 28.94 -13.23 -1.23
C SER A 113 27.82 -13.62 -0.26
N TYR A 114 28.06 -13.48 1.05
CA TYR A 114 27.13 -13.86 2.11
C TYR A 114 26.75 -12.66 2.97
N ARG A 115 25.55 -12.71 3.56
CA ARG A 115 25.05 -11.67 4.49
C ARG A 115 26.00 -11.44 5.67
N THR A 116 26.63 -12.50 6.16
CA THR A 116 27.60 -12.42 7.26
C THR A 116 28.87 -11.65 6.88
N ASP A 117 29.23 -11.62 5.59
CA ASP A 117 30.41 -10.90 5.12
C ASP A 117 30.20 -9.39 5.25
N TYR A 118 29.01 -8.91 4.90
CA TYR A 118 28.62 -7.50 5.10
C TYR A 118 28.67 -7.11 6.58
N LEU A 119 28.17 -7.96 7.48
CA LEU A 119 28.19 -7.69 8.92
C LEU A 119 29.61 -7.66 9.49
N ASN A 120 30.46 -8.57 9.03
CA ASN A 120 31.87 -8.62 9.42
C ASN A 120 32.60 -7.38 8.90
N LEU A 121 32.40 -7.02 7.64
CA LEU A 121 32.98 -5.80 7.07
C LEU A 121 32.58 -4.56 7.88
N VAL A 122 31.30 -4.42 8.24
CA VAL A 122 30.83 -3.35 9.15
C VAL A 122 31.53 -3.44 10.50
N SER A 123 31.62 -4.62 11.10
CA SER A 123 32.26 -4.81 12.42
C SER A 123 33.73 -4.43 12.39
N ALA A 124 34.49 -4.89 11.40
CA ALA A 124 35.90 -4.56 11.19
C ALA A 124 36.13 -3.05 11.05
N LEU A 125 35.26 -2.36 10.29
CA LEU A 125 35.29 -0.90 10.12
C LEU A 125 35.00 -0.17 11.45
N LEU A 126 34.04 -0.64 12.21
CA LEU A 126 33.68 -0.03 13.49
C LEU A 126 34.77 -0.23 14.55
N MET A 127 35.41 -1.40 14.58
CA MET A 127 36.52 -1.71 15.51
C MET A 127 37.85 -1.03 15.14
N ALA A 128 37.99 -0.46 13.95
CA ALA A 128 39.15 0.33 13.54
C ALA A 128 39.20 1.73 14.18
N GLN A 129 38.83 1.84 15.46
CA GLN A 129 38.69 3.09 16.23
C GLN A 129 39.94 3.99 16.23
N LYS A 130 41.14 3.41 16.18
CA LYS A 130 42.39 4.19 16.18
C LYS A 130 42.79 4.74 14.81
N ASP A 131 42.25 4.18 13.73
CA ASP A 131 42.71 4.44 12.36
C ASP A 131 41.68 5.22 11.51
N LEU A 132 40.40 5.22 11.89
CA LEU A 132 39.31 5.86 11.16
C LEU A 132 38.50 6.79 12.07
N GLY A 133 38.41 8.06 11.68
CA GLY A 133 37.53 9.04 12.30
C GLY A 133 36.05 8.68 12.16
N TYR A 134 35.21 9.28 13.00
CA TYR A 134 33.77 9.01 13.06
C TYR A 134 33.07 9.19 11.70
N GLY A 135 33.31 10.31 10.99
CA GLY A 135 32.74 10.57 9.67
C GLY A 135 33.19 9.56 8.61
N ALA A 136 34.43 9.08 8.68
CA ALA A 136 34.91 8.03 7.78
C ALA A 136 34.23 6.68 8.04
N LYS A 137 33.94 6.33 9.30
CA LYS A 137 33.16 5.13 9.62
C LYS A 137 31.72 5.24 9.11
N HIS A 138 31.09 6.39 9.35
CA HIS A 138 29.74 6.67 8.86
C HIS A 138 29.67 6.57 7.33
N GLY A 139 30.60 7.22 6.61
CA GLY A 139 30.71 7.14 5.15
C GLY A 139 30.96 5.72 4.63
N ALA A 140 31.80 4.92 5.30
CA ALA A 140 32.06 3.53 4.92
C ALA A 140 30.80 2.67 5.07
N VAL A 141 30.08 2.79 6.19
CA VAL A 141 28.85 2.03 6.42
C VAL A 141 27.73 2.50 5.47
N ARG A 142 27.66 3.81 5.18
CA ARG A 142 26.74 4.37 4.18
C ARG A 142 26.96 3.74 2.79
N LEU A 143 28.22 3.57 2.37
CA LEU A 143 28.58 2.92 1.10
C LEU A 143 28.16 1.45 1.05
N ILE A 144 28.38 0.70 2.14
CA ILE A 144 27.95 -0.69 2.27
C ILE A 144 26.42 -0.79 2.16
N CYS A 145 25.70 0.07 2.89
CA CYS A 145 24.24 0.09 2.87
C CYS A 145 23.68 0.55 1.51
N ALA A 146 24.36 1.47 0.82
CA ALA A 146 24.00 1.87 -0.54
C ALA A 146 24.08 0.68 -1.51
N ASN A 147 25.15 -0.11 -1.46
CA ASN A 147 25.28 -1.30 -2.29
C ASN A 147 24.15 -2.32 -2.03
N LEU A 148 23.85 -2.59 -0.75
CA LEU A 148 22.73 -3.45 -0.36
C LEU A 148 21.38 -2.91 -0.82
N LEU A 149 21.18 -1.59 -0.75
CA LEU A 149 19.98 -0.93 -1.22
C LEU A 149 19.77 -1.07 -2.74
N TYR A 150 20.84 -0.92 -3.53
CA TYR A 150 20.80 -1.20 -4.97
C TYR A 150 20.40 -2.65 -5.27
N GLN A 151 20.94 -3.62 -4.53
CA GLN A 151 20.54 -5.03 -4.67
C GLN A 151 19.04 -5.24 -4.42
N VAL A 152 18.47 -4.54 -3.42
CA VAL A 152 17.03 -4.59 -3.13
C VAL A 152 16.17 -3.95 -4.23
N PHE A 153 16.70 -2.96 -4.94
CA PHE A 153 16.01 -2.36 -6.09
C PHE A 153 16.04 -3.25 -7.34
N ASP A 154 17.19 -3.88 -7.62
CA ASP A 154 17.41 -4.63 -8.86
C ASP A 154 16.85 -6.06 -8.84
N GLN A 155 16.70 -6.67 -7.66
CA GLN A 155 16.20 -8.05 -7.53
C GLN A 155 14.67 -8.11 -7.33
N PRO A 156 14.02 -9.23 -7.72
CA PRO A 156 12.61 -9.45 -7.42
C PRO A 156 12.37 -9.42 -5.91
N ALA A 157 11.33 -8.68 -5.50
CA ALA A 157 11.05 -8.28 -4.11
C ALA A 157 11.04 -9.41 -3.05
N ALA A 158 10.80 -10.66 -3.47
CA ALA A 158 10.72 -11.81 -2.57
C ALA A 158 12.10 -12.38 -2.17
N GLU A 159 13.15 -12.19 -2.97
CA GLU A 159 14.45 -12.84 -2.74
C GLU A 159 15.48 -11.89 -2.08
N ALA A 160 15.59 -10.65 -2.54
CA ALA A 160 16.54 -9.67 -1.97
C ALA A 160 16.13 -9.12 -0.61
N ALA A 161 14.85 -8.78 -0.44
CA ALA A 161 14.35 -8.05 0.73
C ALA A 161 13.69 -8.97 1.77
N GLY A 162 14.07 -10.25 1.81
CA GLY A 162 13.51 -11.25 2.73
C GLY A 162 13.84 -11.00 4.22
N ALA A 163 13.30 -11.83 5.11
CA ALA A 163 13.37 -11.63 6.56
C ALA A 163 14.80 -11.61 7.11
N SER A 164 15.69 -12.34 6.43
CA SER A 164 17.12 -12.39 6.71
C SER A 164 17.86 -11.11 6.32
N MET A 165 17.42 -10.40 5.27
CA MET A 165 17.95 -9.07 4.95
C MET A 165 17.50 -8.07 6.02
N LEU A 166 16.24 -8.10 6.43
CA LEU A 166 15.75 -7.28 7.54
C LEU A 166 16.54 -7.54 8.84
N ALA A 167 16.86 -8.81 9.14
CA ALA A 167 17.70 -9.17 10.28
C ALA A 167 19.12 -8.58 10.18
N LEU A 168 19.75 -8.64 8.99
CA LEU A 168 21.05 -8.02 8.75
C LEU A 168 21.00 -6.50 8.99
N VAL A 169 19.98 -5.82 8.46
CA VAL A 169 19.80 -4.38 8.65
C VAL A 169 19.66 -4.04 10.15
N HIS A 170 18.87 -4.81 10.90
CA HIS A 170 18.75 -4.62 12.35
C HIS A 170 20.09 -4.81 13.07
N GLN A 171 20.88 -5.83 12.69
CA GLN A 171 22.20 -6.06 13.29
C GLN A 171 23.18 -4.91 12.99
N ILE A 172 23.18 -4.37 11.77
CA ILE A 172 23.99 -3.20 11.41
C ILE A 172 23.55 -1.99 12.22
N ARG A 173 22.23 -1.73 12.32
CA ARG A 173 21.67 -0.65 13.13
C ARG A 173 22.11 -0.74 14.60
N PHE A 174 21.95 -1.91 15.24
CA PHE A 174 22.35 -2.08 16.64
C PHE A 174 23.84 -1.84 16.84
N LYS A 175 24.71 -2.33 15.95
CA LYS A 175 26.16 -2.08 16.04
C LYS A 175 26.52 -0.60 15.93
N LEU A 176 25.81 0.17 15.11
CA LEU A 176 26.00 1.62 15.02
C LEU A 176 25.52 2.34 16.30
N GLU A 177 24.34 1.98 16.79
CA GLU A 177 23.78 2.53 18.03
C GLU A 177 24.69 2.25 19.24
N ASP A 178 25.22 1.03 19.36
CA ASP A 178 26.17 0.65 20.41
C ASP A 178 27.46 1.49 20.38
N GLN A 179 27.92 1.87 19.19
CA GLN A 179 29.09 2.73 18.98
C GLN A 179 28.73 4.22 19.00
N LYS A 180 27.47 4.57 19.26
CA LYS A 180 26.93 5.94 19.22
C LYS A 180 27.17 6.65 17.87
N ILE A 181 27.17 5.88 16.78
CA ILE A 181 27.27 6.40 15.42
C ILE A 181 25.87 6.67 14.86
N SER A 182 25.69 7.81 14.23
CA SER A 182 24.45 8.22 13.56
C SER A 182 24.09 7.23 12.46
N LEU A 183 22.80 6.96 12.32
CA LEU A 183 22.32 6.02 11.31
C LEU A 183 22.38 6.67 9.92
N PRO A 184 23.04 6.05 8.93
CA PRO A 184 23.01 6.54 7.55
C PRO A 184 21.59 6.54 6.98
N ASP A 185 21.30 7.53 6.13
CA ASP A 185 20.07 7.62 5.32
C ASP A 185 19.80 6.33 4.53
N THR A 186 20.85 5.79 3.90
CA THR A 186 20.78 4.55 3.10
C THR A 186 20.41 3.33 3.93
N LEU A 187 20.87 3.25 5.19
CA LEU A 187 20.51 2.16 6.12
C LEU A 187 19.04 2.26 6.52
N ILE A 188 18.56 3.46 6.83
CA ILE A 188 17.15 3.69 7.18
C ILE A 188 16.25 3.35 5.98
N GLY A 189 16.60 3.84 4.78
CA GLY A 189 15.89 3.52 3.54
C GLY A 189 15.85 2.02 3.24
N LEU A 190 16.97 1.33 3.40
CA LEU A 190 17.06 -0.13 3.27
C LEU A 190 16.16 -0.85 4.29
N GLY A 191 16.15 -0.38 5.55
CA GLY A 191 15.28 -0.89 6.61
C GLY A 191 13.81 -0.71 6.31
N LEU A 192 13.40 0.46 5.80
CA LEU A 192 12.03 0.72 5.36
C LEU A 192 11.58 -0.26 4.27
N LEU A 193 12.39 -0.44 3.22
CA LEU A 193 12.06 -1.36 2.13
C LEU A 193 12.02 -2.82 2.59
N CYS A 194 12.98 -3.26 3.41
CA CYS A 194 12.98 -4.62 3.95
C CYS A 194 11.79 -4.86 4.88
N ALA A 195 11.48 -3.92 5.77
CA ALA A 195 10.32 -4.03 6.66
C ALA A 195 9.01 -4.08 5.85
N ALA A 196 8.91 -3.27 4.80
CA ALA A 196 7.74 -3.24 3.94
C ALA A 196 7.54 -4.55 3.16
N ASN A 197 8.60 -5.08 2.54
CA ASN A 197 8.54 -6.35 1.80
C ASN A 197 8.22 -7.55 2.70
N ASN A 198 8.75 -7.56 3.93
CA ASN A 198 8.46 -8.59 4.93
C ASN A 198 7.13 -8.39 5.67
N ARG A 199 6.40 -7.29 5.38
CA ARG A 199 5.13 -6.96 6.05
C ARG A 199 5.26 -6.81 7.56
N ASN A 200 6.45 -6.42 8.01
CA ASN A 200 6.75 -6.27 9.42
C ASN A 200 6.36 -4.86 9.86
N TYR A 201 5.10 -4.71 10.28
CA TYR A 201 4.55 -3.43 10.75
C TYR A 201 5.37 -2.78 11.88
N PRO A 202 5.76 -3.49 12.96
CA PRO A 202 6.61 -2.92 14.00
C PRO A 202 7.96 -2.39 13.49
N ALA A 203 8.64 -3.15 12.63
CA ALA A 203 9.91 -2.73 12.05
C ALA A 203 9.73 -1.51 11.13
N LEU A 204 8.64 -1.46 10.35
CA LEU A 204 8.38 -0.32 9.48
C LEU A 204 8.13 0.95 10.30
N LYS A 205 7.32 0.86 11.37
CA LYS A 205 7.10 1.94 12.33
C LYS A 205 8.41 2.43 12.97
N LEU A 206 9.28 1.49 13.36
CA LEU A 206 10.61 1.78 13.93
C LEU A 206 11.49 2.58 12.96
N TYR A 207 11.60 2.17 11.70
CA TYR A 207 12.44 2.86 10.72
C TYR A 207 11.86 4.21 10.28
N LEU A 208 10.54 4.35 10.22
CA LEU A 208 9.91 5.66 9.97
C LEU A 208 10.19 6.65 11.10
N ARG A 209 10.11 6.18 12.35
CA ARG A 209 10.50 6.97 13.53
C ARG A 209 11.98 7.34 13.46
N ALA A 210 12.86 6.38 13.17
CA ALA A 210 14.29 6.63 13.03
C ALA A 210 14.58 7.68 11.94
N HIS A 211 13.91 7.59 10.78
CA HIS A 211 14.03 8.59 9.72
C HIS A 211 13.68 9.98 10.26
N ARG A 212 12.56 10.11 10.97
CA ARG A 212 12.11 11.41 11.46
C ARG A 212 13.02 11.98 12.57
N GLN A 213 13.62 11.11 13.38
CA GLN A 213 14.57 11.51 14.42
C GLN A 213 15.89 12.03 13.83
N HIS A 214 16.41 11.36 12.78
CA HIS A 214 17.68 11.76 12.15
C HIS A 214 17.49 12.86 11.10
N PHE A 215 16.32 12.92 10.46
CA PHE A 215 15.99 13.85 9.39
C PHE A 215 14.63 14.53 9.66
N PRO A 216 14.60 15.52 10.58
CA PRO A 216 13.35 16.11 11.05
C PRO A 216 12.67 17.02 10.03
N THR A 217 13.35 17.46 8.97
CA THR A 217 12.78 18.32 7.93
C THR A 217 12.84 17.69 6.54
N SER A 218 13.70 16.69 6.33
CA SER A 218 13.86 16.07 5.02
C SER A 218 12.74 15.07 4.76
N PRO A 219 12.15 15.07 3.54
CA PRO A 219 11.35 13.95 3.09
C PRO A 219 12.21 12.70 2.88
N ILE A 220 11.55 11.55 2.71
CA ILE A 220 12.22 10.32 2.27
C ILE A 220 12.66 10.50 0.81
N ASP A 221 13.80 9.88 0.45
CA ASP A 221 14.24 9.80 -0.94
C ASP A 221 13.11 9.38 -1.89
N PRO A 222 12.86 10.10 -3.00
CA PRO A 222 11.75 9.82 -3.91
C PRO A 222 11.69 8.38 -4.44
N LYS A 223 12.83 7.73 -4.68
CA LYS A 223 12.85 6.35 -5.20
C LYS A 223 12.44 5.37 -4.11
N ILE A 224 12.93 5.56 -2.89
CA ILE A 224 12.53 4.77 -1.72
C ILE A 224 11.06 4.98 -1.42
N PHE A 225 10.58 6.23 -1.41
CA PHE A 225 9.18 6.56 -1.16
C PHE A 225 8.24 5.91 -2.18
N ALA A 226 8.52 6.08 -3.48
CA ALA A 226 7.71 5.49 -4.54
C ALA A 226 7.63 3.97 -4.40
N ARG A 227 8.77 3.31 -4.16
CA ARG A 227 8.82 1.86 -3.97
C ARG A 227 8.07 1.40 -2.72
N LEU A 228 8.18 2.17 -1.63
CA LEU A 228 7.51 1.88 -0.37
C LEU A 228 5.98 1.97 -0.51
N ILE A 229 5.48 3.03 -1.15
CA ILE A 229 4.05 3.16 -1.46
C ILE A 229 3.59 2.02 -2.36
N ASP A 230 4.38 1.63 -3.36
CA ASP A 230 4.03 0.54 -4.26
C ASP A 230 3.91 -0.79 -3.49
N ILE A 231 4.83 -1.09 -2.57
CA ILE A 231 4.80 -2.31 -1.73
C ILE A 231 3.61 -2.31 -0.77
N VAL A 232 3.37 -1.19 -0.09
CA VAL A 232 2.32 -1.07 0.93
C VAL A 232 0.93 -1.07 0.31
N SER A 233 0.76 -0.39 -0.83
CA SER A 233 -0.57 -0.18 -1.44
C SER A 233 -0.97 -1.28 -2.42
N TYR A 234 -0.02 -1.91 -3.14
CA TYR A 234 -0.33 -2.92 -4.16
C TYR A 234 -0.16 -4.36 -3.70
N ALA A 235 0.00 -4.59 -2.39
CA ALA A 235 0.16 -5.93 -1.83
C ALA A 235 -1.00 -6.90 -2.13
N ASP A 236 -2.17 -6.39 -2.51
CA ASP A 236 -3.36 -7.20 -2.76
C ASP A 236 -3.67 -7.42 -4.26
N CYS A 237 -2.97 -6.73 -5.19
CA CYS A 237 -3.40 -6.66 -6.60
C CYS A 237 -2.62 -7.48 -7.63
N THR A 238 -1.53 -8.16 -7.27
CA THR A 238 -0.86 -9.00 -8.27
C THR A 238 -1.64 -10.30 -8.43
N ALA A 239 -2.38 -10.41 -9.55
CA ALA A 239 -3.01 -11.62 -10.07
C ALA A 239 -2.02 -12.77 -10.40
N LYS A 240 -0.79 -12.70 -9.88
CA LYS A 240 0.10 -13.85 -9.82
C LYS A 240 -0.02 -14.46 -8.43
N PRO A 241 -0.34 -15.77 -8.31
CA PRO A 241 -0.27 -16.44 -7.02
C PRO A 241 1.12 -16.22 -6.44
N ARG A 242 1.18 -15.71 -5.21
CA ARG A 242 2.46 -15.57 -4.52
C ARG A 242 3.09 -16.95 -4.35
N PRO A 243 4.41 -17.09 -4.55
CA PRO A 243 5.13 -18.34 -4.36
C PRO A 243 5.26 -18.78 -2.88
N SER A 244 4.61 -18.10 -1.93
CA SER A 244 4.65 -18.51 -0.52
C SER A 244 3.39 -18.09 0.23
N SER A 245 2.59 -19.07 0.63
CA SER A 245 1.35 -18.98 1.42
C SER A 245 1.54 -18.49 2.86
N TRP A 246 2.77 -18.18 3.28
CA TRP A 246 3.14 -17.95 4.69
C TRP A 246 3.10 -16.48 5.13
N LEU A 247 3.13 -15.51 4.21
CA LEU A 247 3.07 -14.08 4.55
C LEU A 247 1.64 -13.57 4.40
N ALA A 248 0.95 -13.35 5.52
CA ALA A 248 -0.38 -12.74 5.55
C ALA A 248 -0.39 -11.38 4.81
N PRO A 249 -1.48 -11.01 4.09
CA PRO A 249 -1.61 -9.70 3.47
C PRO A 249 -1.52 -8.57 4.51
N TRP A 250 -1.15 -7.37 4.06
CA TRP A 250 -1.17 -6.21 4.93
C TRP A 250 -2.59 -5.98 5.45
N ARG A 251 -2.75 -5.87 6.77
CA ARG A 251 -4.05 -5.50 7.34
C ARG A 251 -4.36 -4.06 6.96
N HIS A 252 -5.59 -3.80 6.50
CA HIS A 252 -6.04 -2.45 6.12
C HIS A 252 -5.74 -1.40 7.20
N LYS A 253 -5.97 -1.72 8.47
CA LYS A 253 -5.63 -0.86 9.61
C LYS A 253 -4.13 -0.50 9.67
N HIS A 254 -3.24 -1.45 9.44
CA HIS A 254 -1.79 -1.21 9.45
C HIS A 254 -1.37 -0.32 8.27
N VAL A 255 -1.96 -0.53 7.09
CA VAL A 255 -1.68 0.32 5.92
C VAL A 255 -2.13 1.74 6.18
N LYS A 256 -3.38 1.94 6.63
CA LYS A 256 -3.88 3.27 7.02
C LYS A 256 -2.98 3.92 8.05
N ALA A 257 -2.52 3.17 9.06
CA ALA A 257 -1.65 3.72 10.10
C ALA A 257 -0.28 4.18 9.55
N VAL A 258 0.32 3.38 8.66
CA VAL A 258 1.59 3.73 8.00
C VAL A 258 1.44 4.94 7.07
N LEU A 259 0.31 5.06 6.36
CA LEU A 259 0.06 6.18 5.45
C LEU A 259 -0.23 7.47 6.23
N LEU A 260 -1.16 7.41 7.18
CA LEU A 260 -1.83 8.59 7.76
C LEU A 260 -1.43 8.91 9.20
N GLY A 261 -0.79 8.00 9.92
CA GLY A 261 -0.43 8.20 11.33
C GLY A 261 -0.79 7.00 12.21
N PHE A 262 -0.05 6.85 13.30
CA PHE A 262 -0.17 5.72 14.21
C PHE A 262 -1.14 6.03 15.36
N ASP A 263 -2.18 5.21 15.53
CA ASP A 263 -3.16 5.38 16.63
C ASP A 263 -2.57 5.05 18.01
N ASP A 264 -1.56 4.17 18.03
CA ASP A 264 -0.92 3.62 19.23
C ASP A 264 0.22 4.50 19.76
N LEU A 265 0.22 5.79 19.44
CA LEU A 265 1.18 6.75 20.01
C LEU A 265 0.84 7.04 21.47
N THR A 266 1.85 6.93 22.32
CA THR A 266 1.70 7.28 23.74
C THR A 266 1.34 8.77 23.87
N PRO A 267 0.63 9.19 24.94
CA PRO A 267 0.35 10.60 25.18
C PRO A 267 1.62 11.46 25.21
N ALA A 268 2.72 10.92 25.74
CA ALA A 268 4.03 11.57 25.74
C ALA A 268 4.58 11.77 24.31
N GLU A 269 4.39 10.81 23.40
CA GLU A 269 4.81 10.96 21.99
C GLU A 269 3.92 11.91 21.20
N ARG A 270 2.65 12.07 21.59
CA ARG A 270 1.74 13.07 21.03
C ARG A 270 2.00 14.48 21.58
N ALA A 271 2.40 14.58 22.84
CA ALA A 271 2.64 15.85 23.53
C ALA A 271 4.06 16.38 23.32
N ALA A 272 5.06 15.50 23.19
CA ALA A 272 6.35 15.89 22.66
C ALA A 272 6.11 16.39 21.25
N SER A 273 6.61 17.58 20.89
CA SER A 273 6.59 18.15 19.54
C SER A 273 7.39 17.33 18.51
N THR A 274 7.47 16.01 18.72
CA THR A 274 8.00 15.03 17.79
C THR A 274 7.14 15.11 16.55
N PRO A 275 7.72 15.52 15.42
CA PRO A 275 6.93 15.67 14.23
C PRO A 275 6.42 14.30 13.74
N PRO A 276 5.28 14.27 13.05
CA PRO A 276 4.65 13.04 12.62
C PRO A 276 5.59 12.19 11.75
N PHE A 277 5.58 10.86 11.99
CA PHE A 277 6.48 9.91 11.33
C PHE A 277 5.73 8.87 10.48
N HIS A 278 4.73 9.30 9.72
CA HIS A 278 4.01 8.47 8.74
C HIS A 278 4.34 8.90 7.30
N LEU A 279 3.96 8.12 6.30
CA LEU A 279 4.33 8.39 4.90
C LEU A 279 3.78 9.71 4.38
N GLY A 280 2.56 10.10 4.75
CA GLY A 280 2.02 11.42 4.39
C GLY A 280 2.85 12.60 4.91
N ALA A 281 3.47 12.49 6.09
CA ALA A 281 4.35 13.52 6.64
C ALA A 281 5.75 13.53 6.01
N LEU A 282 6.16 12.41 5.41
CA LEU A 282 7.46 12.22 4.78
C LEU A 282 7.41 12.23 3.25
N LEU A 283 6.28 12.68 2.68
CA LEU A 283 6.03 12.74 1.24
C LEU A 283 6.97 13.76 0.56
N PRO A 284 7.81 13.35 -0.40
CA PRO A 284 8.57 14.28 -1.23
C PRO A 284 7.64 14.98 -2.24
N ARG A 285 7.12 16.14 -1.83
CA ARG A 285 6.13 16.92 -2.61
C ARG A 285 6.70 17.47 -3.92
N ASP A 286 8.00 17.73 -3.99
CA ASP A 286 8.69 18.19 -5.22
C ASP A 286 8.68 17.13 -6.34
N SER A 287 8.47 15.86 -5.98
CA SER A 287 8.40 14.76 -6.95
C SER A 287 6.96 14.41 -7.29
N TRP A 288 6.47 14.89 -8.43
CA TRP A 288 5.13 14.54 -8.91
C TRP A 288 4.90 13.02 -9.02
N GLY A 289 5.94 12.26 -9.37
CA GLY A 289 5.87 10.80 -9.43
C GLY A 289 5.55 10.16 -8.07
N CYS A 290 5.94 10.80 -6.97
CA CYS A 290 5.60 10.38 -5.61
C CYS A 290 4.19 10.85 -5.22
N VAL A 291 3.84 12.11 -5.51
CA VAL A 291 2.50 12.66 -5.25
C VAL A 291 1.41 11.85 -5.96
N SER A 292 1.60 11.52 -7.24
CA SER A 292 0.61 10.73 -8.00
C SER A 292 0.43 9.31 -7.42
N ARG A 293 1.51 8.67 -6.94
CA ARG A 293 1.42 7.37 -6.25
C ARG A 293 0.72 7.49 -4.90
N TRP A 294 1.02 8.55 -4.16
CA TRP A 294 0.39 8.87 -2.89
C TRP A 294 -1.13 9.04 -3.05
N LEU A 295 -1.59 9.84 -4.01
CA LEU A 295 -3.02 10.02 -4.29
C LEU A 295 -3.73 8.70 -4.62
N ARG A 296 -3.09 7.84 -5.44
CA ARG A 296 -3.64 6.51 -5.75
C ARG A 296 -3.68 5.59 -4.52
N ALA A 297 -2.67 5.65 -3.66
CA ALA A 297 -2.64 4.90 -2.41
C ALA A 297 -3.76 5.34 -1.47
N LEU A 298 -3.97 6.65 -1.31
CA LEU A 298 -5.07 7.19 -0.53
C LEU A 298 -6.44 6.74 -1.06
N ALA A 299 -6.62 6.80 -2.39
CA ALA A 299 -7.86 6.38 -3.03
C ALA A 299 -8.15 4.89 -2.79
N ARG A 300 -7.14 4.05 -2.96
CA ARG A 300 -7.26 2.61 -2.77
C ARG A 300 -7.60 2.19 -1.34
N HIS A 301 -7.20 3.00 -0.37
CA HIS A 301 -7.47 2.74 1.04
C HIS A 301 -8.63 3.58 1.59
N ASP A 302 -9.48 4.16 0.74
CA ASP A 302 -10.65 4.97 1.13
C ASP A 302 -10.30 6.07 2.15
N ALA A 303 -9.16 6.73 1.96
CA ALA A 303 -8.67 7.80 2.82
C ALA A 303 -9.23 9.16 2.40
N LEU A 304 -10.55 9.25 2.23
CA LEU A 304 -11.23 10.43 1.68
C LEU A 304 -10.92 11.75 2.43
N PRO A 305 -10.88 11.80 3.78
CA PRO A 305 -10.52 13.04 4.47
C PRO A 305 -9.12 13.55 4.12
N GLN A 306 -8.17 12.64 3.91
CA GLN A 306 -6.82 13.02 3.50
C GLN A 306 -6.78 13.44 2.03
N LEU A 307 -7.53 12.77 1.13
CA LEU A 307 -7.65 13.21 -0.26
C LEU A 307 -8.22 14.63 -0.37
N ARG A 308 -9.21 14.99 0.44
CA ARG A 308 -9.75 16.36 0.50
C ARG A 308 -8.69 17.36 0.93
N ARG A 309 -7.87 17.03 1.92
CA ARG A 309 -6.73 17.87 2.31
C ARG A 309 -5.71 18.02 1.17
N GLU A 310 -5.39 16.95 0.45
CA GLU A 310 -4.49 17.04 -0.70
C GLU A 310 -5.12 17.86 -1.85
N LEU A 311 -6.43 17.80 -2.03
CA LEU A 311 -7.14 18.69 -2.95
C LEU A 311 -6.99 20.15 -2.51
N ASP A 312 -7.26 20.48 -1.25
CA ASP A 312 -7.15 21.85 -0.75
C ASP A 312 -5.71 22.39 -0.91
N LEU A 313 -4.70 21.56 -0.62
CA LEU A 313 -3.29 21.87 -0.86
C LEU A 313 -3.00 22.10 -2.34
N TRP A 314 -3.54 21.27 -3.22
CA TRP A 314 -3.37 21.41 -4.67
C TRP A 314 -4.06 22.66 -5.22
N LEU A 315 -5.26 22.98 -4.73
CA LEU A 315 -5.99 24.17 -5.15
C LEU A 315 -5.19 25.45 -4.84
N ALA A 316 -4.41 25.44 -3.75
CA ALA A 316 -3.53 26.52 -3.32
C ALA A 316 -2.10 26.46 -3.90
N ASP A 317 -1.74 25.41 -4.63
CA ASP A 317 -0.37 25.20 -5.11
C ASP A 317 0.00 26.18 -6.25
N PRO A 318 1.16 26.85 -6.19
CA PRO A 318 1.59 27.78 -7.25
C PRO A 318 1.70 27.15 -8.64
N SER A 319 2.01 25.85 -8.72
CA SER A 319 2.10 25.14 -10.00
C SER A 319 0.74 24.91 -10.66
N ARG A 320 -0.35 25.12 -9.92
CA ARG A 320 -1.71 25.13 -10.46
C ARG A 320 -2.09 26.52 -10.98
N THR A 321 -1.67 27.59 -10.30
CA THR A 321 -1.97 28.97 -10.70
C THR A 321 -1.09 29.46 -11.86
N ASP A 322 0.18 29.04 -11.89
CA ASP A 322 1.13 29.33 -12.96
C ASP A 322 1.56 28.00 -13.64
N PRO A 323 0.73 27.48 -14.56
CA PRO A 323 0.93 26.15 -15.11
C PRO A 323 2.10 26.08 -16.10
N LYS A 324 2.97 25.09 -15.91
CA LYS A 324 4.11 24.80 -16.80
C LYS A 324 3.85 23.56 -17.64
N PHE A 325 4.34 23.53 -18.88
CA PHE A 325 4.25 22.35 -19.73
C PHE A 325 4.92 21.14 -19.09
N CYS A 326 4.22 20.00 -19.11
CA CYS A 326 4.72 18.77 -18.55
C CYS A 326 5.33 17.89 -19.64
N HIS A 327 6.36 17.12 -19.29
CA HIS A 327 6.82 16.05 -20.16
C HIS A 327 5.70 15.00 -20.32
N CYS A 328 5.39 14.65 -21.56
CA CYS A 328 4.45 13.59 -21.90
C CYS A 328 5.23 12.38 -22.43
N PRO A 329 5.22 11.23 -21.75
CA PRO A 329 5.86 10.02 -22.27
C PRO A 329 5.19 9.59 -23.58
N GLN A 330 6.00 9.05 -24.50
CA GLN A 330 5.51 8.57 -25.80
C GLN A 330 4.45 7.47 -25.62
N GLN A 331 3.45 7.49 -26.50
CA GLN A 331 2.43 6.46 -26.55
C GLN A 331 3.07 5.16 -27.06
N PRO A 332 2.88 4.02 -26.37
CA PRO A 332 3.39 2.75 -26.87
C PRO A 332 2.66 2.38 -28.17
N PRO A 333 3.33 1.67 -29.09
CA PRO A 333 2.72 1.29 -30.36
C PRO A 333 1.46 0.44 -30.14
N PRO A 334 0.42 0.61 -30.97
CA PRO A 334 -0.82 -0.14 -30.86
C PRO A 334 -0.54 -1.65 -30.98
N GLY A 335 -1.21 -2.44 -30.13
CA GLY A 335 -1.02 -3.90 -30.07
C GLY A 335 0.10 -4.35 -29.13
N SER A 336 0.92 -3.45 -28.59
CA SER A 336 1.92 -3.82 -27.58
C SER A 336 1.26 -4.28 -26.27
N PRO A 337 1.86 -5.25 -25.53
CA PRO A 337 1.35 -5.66 -24.21
C PRO A 337 1.33 -4.49 -23.20
N ALA A 338 2.16 -3.46 -23.41
CA ALA A 338 2.15 -2.23 -22.62
C ALA A 338 0.90 -1.37 -22.80
N THR A 339 0.15 -1.56 -23.89
CA THR A 339 -1.09 -0.79 -24.19
C THR A 339 -2.14 -0.99 -23.10
N LYS A 340 -2.35 -2.23 -22.62
CA LYS A 340 -3.31 -2.53 -21.54
C LYS A 340 -2.92 -1.89 -20.20
N LEU A 341 -1.62 -1.84 -19.91
CA LEU A 341 -1.06 -1.25 -18.69
C LEU A 341 -1.08 0.28 -18.68
N THR A 342 -1.35 0.91 -19.83
CA THR A 342 -1.26 2.37 -20.00
C THR A 342 -2.60 3.03 -20.32
N ASN A 343 -3.72 2.31 -20.22
CA ASN A 343 -5.07 2.88 -20.38
C ASN A 343 -5.32 4.08 -19.45
N ASP A 344 -4.74 4.07 -18.24
CA ASP A 344 -4.84 5.18 -17.28
C ASP A 344 -4.17 6.47 -17.78
N ARG A 345 -3.28 6.37 -18.79
CA ARG A 345 -2.55 7.51 -19.39
C ARG A 345 -3.24 8.10 -20.63
N VAL A 346 -4.35 7.51 -21.09
CA VAL A 346 -5.08 7.99 -22.27
C VAL A 346 -5.50 9.47 -22.15
N PRO A 347 -6.04 9.96 -21.01
CA PRO A 347 -6.41 11.36 -20.90
C PRO A 347 -5.21 12.31 -21.03
N MET A 348 -4.06 11.93 -20.48
CA MET A 348 -2.80 12.68 -20.62
C MET A 348 -2.39 12.82 -22.09
N TRP A 349 -2.42 11.74 -22.87
CA TRP A 349 -2.07 11.81 -24.30
C TRP A 349 -3.04 12.68 -25.10
N ARG A 350 -4.34 12.61 -24.80
CA ARG A 350 -5.37 13.47 -25.42
C ARG A 350 -5.12 14.96 -25.11
N LEU A 351 -4.86 15.29 -23.84
CA LEU A 351 -4.51 16.64 -23.41
C LEU A 351 -3.22 17.14 -24.07
N ASN A 352 -2.22 16.26 -24.23
CA ASN A 352 -0.97 16.62 -24.89
C ASN A 352 -1.16 16.90 -26.39
N ALA A 353 -2.01 16.11 -27.07
CA ALA A 353 -2.32 16.31 -28.49
C ALA A 353 -2.93 17.69 -28.78
N VAL A 354 -3.75 18.20 -27.86
CA VAL A 354 -4.35 19.55 -27.95
C VAL A 354 -3.52 20.64 -27.25
N ARG A 355 -2.26 20.34 -26.88
CA ARG A 355 -1.33 21.26 -26.20
C ARG A 355 -1.86 21.85 -24.88
N ARG A 356 -2.69 21.10 -24.15
CA ARG A 356 -3.19 21.45 -22.81
C ARG A 356 -2.56 20.62 -21.68
N TRP A 357 -1.53 19.82 -21.98
CA TRP A 357 -0.82 19.04 -20.96
C TRP A 357 0.21 19.89 -20.19
N ASN A 358 -0.21 20.38 -19.03
CA ASN A 358 0.61 21.20 -18.13
C ASN A 358 0.51 20.70 -16.68
N THR A 359 1.12 21.40 -15.72
CA THR A 359 1.11 21.03 -14.30
C THR A 359 -0.30 21.05 -13.70
N ARG A 360 -1.15 22.02 -14.08
CA ARG A 360 -2.55 22.15 -13.65
C ARG A 360 -3.37 20.95 -14.09
N ALA A 361 -3.47 20.69 -15.39
CA ALA A 361 -4.19 19.53 -15.95
C ALA A 361 -3.70 18.21 -15.36
N ARG A 362 -2.39 18.06 -15.16
CA ARG A 362 -1.80 16.85 -14.59
C ARG A 362 -2.26 16.59 -13.17
N GLY A 363 -2.34 17.63 -12.32
CA GLY A 363 -2.78 17.47 -10.95
C GLY A 363 -4.29 17.34 -10.78
N ASP A 364 -5.06 18.13 -11.52
CA ASP A 364 -6.51 18.03 -11.55
C ASP A 364 -6.94 16.62 -12.03
N LEU A 365 -6.32 16.09 -13.09
CA LEU A 365 -6.60 14.75 -13.58
C LEU A 365 -6.26 13.65 -12.56
N ALA A 366 -5.14 13.79 -11.84
CA ALA A 366 -4.73 12.80 -10.84
C ALA A 366 -5.65 12.77 -9.61
N LEU A 367 -6.11 13.94 -9.15
CA LEU A 367 -7.10 14.03 -8.08
C LEU A 367 -8.47 13.51 -8.53
N LEU A 368 -8.89 13.85 -9.75
CA LEU A 368 -10.14 13.36 -10.31
C LEU A 368 -10.11 11.82 -10.44
N ASP A 369 -9.02 11.22 -10.94
CA ASP A 369 -8.85 9.76 -10.95
C ASP A 369 -8.87 9.16 -9.54
N ALA A 370 -8.21 9.80 -8.57
CA ALA A 370 -8.20 9.34 -7.17
C ALA A 370 -9.61 9.34 -6.55
N PHE A 371 -10.38 10.42 -6.70
CA PHE A 371 -11.75 10.51 -6.19
C PHE A 371 -12.70 9.52 -6.87
N CYS A 372 -12.58 9.35 -8.20
CA CYS A 372 -13.34 8.33 -8.95
C CYS A 372 -13.03 6.90 -8.47
N ARG A 373 -11.80 6.62 -8.04
CA ARG A 373 -11.40 5.29 -7.52
C ARG A 373 -11.91 5.00 -6.11
N VAL A 374 -12.02 6.00 -5.25
CA VAL A 374 -12.67 5.84 -3.93
C VAL A 374 -14.14 5.46 -4.13
N GLY A 375 -14.80 6.08 -5.12
CA GLY A 375 -16.22 5.89 -5.37
C GLY A 375 -17.09 6.41 -4.23
N GLY A 376 -18.30 5.86 -4.12
CA GLY A 376 -19.30 6.32 -3.16
C GLY A 376 -19.82 7.73 -3.45
N HIS A 377 -20.74 8.20 -2.59
CA HIS A 377 -21.38 9.52 -2.77
C HIS A 377 -20.38 10.66 -2.73
N ALA A 378 -19.64 10.72 -1.62
CA ALA A 378 -18.74 11.81 -1.31
C ALA A 378 -17.53 11.88 -2.27
N GLY A 379 -17.02 10.73 -2.73
CA GLY A 379 -15.93 10.69 -3.70
C GLY A 379 -16.35 11.21 -5.06
N VAL A 380 -17.53 10.83 -5.56
CA VAL A 380 -18.02 11.32 -6.87
C VAL A 380 -18.33 12.82 -6.84
N GLU A 381 -18.90 13.34 -5.75
CA GLU A 381 -19.08 14.79 -5.57
C GLU A 381 -17.75 15.55 -5.59
N ASP A 382 -16.74 15.03 -4.90
CA ASP A 382 -15.41 15.63 -4.90
C ASP A 382 -14.75 15.55 -6.30
N ALA A 383 -14.96 14.48 -7.05
CA ALA A 383 -14.50 14.38 -8.44
C ALA A 383 -15.16 15.46 -9.33
N TRP A 384 -16.47 15.68 -9.17
CA TRP A 384 -17.19 16.76 -9.87
C TRP A 384 -16.73 18.16 -9.43
N ARG A 385 -16.40 18.35 -8.15
CA ARG A 385 -15.80 19.59 -7.64
C ARG A 385 -14.46 19.89 -8.31
N VAL A 386 -13.59 18.89 -8.44
CA VAL A 386 -12.32 19.03 -9.17
C VAL A 386 -12.56 19.34 -10.65
N PHE A 387 -13.48 18.60 -11.29
CA PHE A 387 -13.83 18.81 -12.70
C PHE A 387 -14.39 20.21 -12.96
N GLY A 388 -15.28 20.70 -12.09
CA GLY A 388 -15.88 22.02 -12.19
C GLY A 388 -14.85 23.15 -12.09
N ALA A 389 -13.84 22.97 -11.21
CA ALA A 389 -12.75 23.91 -11.03
C ALA A 389 -11.65 23.83 -12.12
N SER A 390 -11.74 22.83 -13.01
CA SER A 390 -10.81 22.66 -14.12
C SER A 390 -11.37 23.27 -15.41
N GLU A 391 -10.55 24.07 -16.07
CA GLU A 391 -10.87 24.67 -17.38
C GLU A 391 -10.29 23.87 -18.54
N GLU A 392 -9.22 23.11 -18.28
CA GLU A 392 -8.42 22.45 -19.30
C GLU A 392 -8.95 21.06 -19.67
N ILE A 393 -9.66 20.43 -18.73
CA ILE A 393 -10.13 19.05 -18.84
C ILE A 393 -11.59 19.02 -19.27
N GLU A 394 -11.83 18.52 -20.48
CA GLU A 394 -13.16 18.27 -21.00
C GLU A 394 -13.61 16.82 -20.68
N PHE A 395 -14.92 16.60 -20.59
CA PHE A 395 -15.47 15.29 -20.20
C PHE A 395 -15.04 14.17 -21.16
N GLY A 396 -15.09 14.41 -22.47
CA GLY A 396 -14.64 13.46 -23.49
C GLY A 396 -13.14 13.11 -23.43
N MET A 397 -12.31 13.94 -22.77
CA MET A 397 -10.89 13.64 -22.58
C MET A 397 -10.66 12.54 -21.54
N LEU A 398 -11.57 12.40 -20.58
CA LEU A 398 -11.48 11.39 -19.52
C LEU A 398 -11.54 9.97 -20.09
N ASN A 399 -10.93 9.02 -19.37
CA ASN A 399 -11.02 7.61 -19.75
C ASN A 399 -12.45 7.07 -19.47
N ARG A 400 -12.81 5.94 -20.10
CA ARG A 400 -14.15 5.36 -19.96
C ARG A 400 -14.53 5.07 -18.50
N GLY A 401 -13.58 4.59 -17.70
CA GLY A 401 -13.80 4.25 -16.28
C GLY A 401 -14.14 5.48 -15.44
N MET A 402 -13.37 6.56 -15.60
CA MET A 402 -13.60 7.83 -14.90
C MET A 402 -14.95 8.44 -15.30
N ARG A 403 -15.29 8.45 -16.60
CA ARG A 403 -16.61 8.90 -17.07
C ARG A 403 -17.74 8.10 -16.44
N ALA A 404 -17.66 6.77 -16.47
CA ALA A 404 -18.68 5.91 -15.88
C ALA A 404 -18.82 6.13 -14.36
N ALA A 405 -17.70 6.29 -13.64
CA ALA A 405 -17.70 6.55 -12.20
C ALA A 405 -18.36 7.90 -11.86
N MET A 406 -18.03 8.96 -12.59
CA MET A 406 -18.62 10.28 -12.38
C MET A 406 -20.12 10.31 -12.70
N LEU A 407 -20.53 9.63 -13.78
CA LEU A 407 -21.93 9.51 -14.19
C LEU A 407 -22.75 8.56 -13.31
N ALA A 408 -22.17 7.97 -12.26
CA ALA A 408 -22.95 7.27 -11.25
C ALA A 408 -23.85 8.24 -10.46
N LYS A 409 -23.51 9.54 -10.45
CA LYS A 409 -24.25 10.61 -9.76
C LYS A 409 -24.32 11.87 -10.63
N PRO A 410 -25.13 11.85 -11.70
CA PRO A 410 -25.28 13.01 -12.58
C PRO A 410 -25.88 14.22 -11.85
N GLU A 411 -26.58 14.03 -10.74
CA GLU A 411 -27.13 15.10 -9.89
C GLU A 411 -26.05 16.01 -9.27
N SER A 412 -24.82 15.52 -9.13
CA SER A 412 -23.69 16.26 -8.55
C SER A 412 -22.94 17.13 -9.57
N ILE A 413 -23.38 17.17 -10.83
CA ILE A 413 -22.73 17.92 -11.89
C ILE A 413 -22.90 19.42 -11.66
N PRO A 414 -21.82 20.23 -11.68
CA PRO A 414 -21.92 21.67 -11.53
C PRO A 414 -22.82 22.30 -12.61
N ALA A 415 -23.67 23.24 -12.21
CA ALA A 415 -24.52 23.98 -13.13
C ALA A 415 -23.67 24.64 -14.24
N GLY A 416 -24.06 24.45 -15.50
CA GLY A 416 -23.35 24.97 -16.67
C GLY A 416 -22.23 24.08 -17.23
N LYS A 417 -21.86 22.97 -16.56
CA LYS A 417 -20.92 21.97 -17.11
C LYS A 417 -21.60 20.78 -17.77
N TRP A 418 -22.93 20.67 -17.65
CA TRP A 418 -23.72 19.62 -18.32
C TRP A 418 -23.70 19.82 -19.83
N THR A 419 -23.28 18.79 -20.57
CA THR A 419 -23.22 18.80 -22.05
C THR A 419 -24.10 17.72 -22.66
N GLU A 420 -24.39 17.84 -23.95
CA GLU A 420 -25.11 16.79 -24.68
C GLU A 420 -24.33 15.47 -24.69
N GLU A 421 -22.99 15.53 -24.79
CA GLU A 421 -22.12 14.36 -24.68
C GLU A 421 -22.31 13.63 -23.34
N MET A 422 -22.44 14.37 -22.23
CA MET A 422 -22.72 13.77 -20.92
C MET A 422 -24.11 13.12 -20.89
N ARG A 423 -25.13 13.76 -21.48
CA ARG A 423 -26.47 13.19 -21.57
C ARG A 423 -26.46 11.87 -22.33
N GLU A 424 -25.83 11.84 -23.50
CA GLU A 424 -25.67 10.63 -24.31
C GLU A 424 -24.92 9.54 -23.54
N ALA A 425 -23.84 9.90 -22.84
CA ALA A 425 -23.06 8.97 -22.04
C ALA A 425 -23.86 8.41 -20.85
N VAL A 426 -24.73 9.21 -20.21
CA VAL A 426 -25.64 8.75 -19.15
C VAL A 426 -26.66 7.75 -19.71
N VAL A 427 -27.31 8.08 -20.83
CA VAL A 427 -28.25 7.17 -21.51
C VAL A 427 -27.55 5.87 -21.89
N GLN A 428 -26.33 5.96 -22.43
CA GLN A 428 -25.54 4.80 -22.79
C GLN A 428 -25.17 3.94 -21.58
N LYS A 429 -24.79 4.57 -20.46
CA LYS A 429 -24.53 3.87 -19.19
C LYS A 429 -25.79 3.14 -18.70
N TYR A 430 -26.96 3.78 -18.70
CA TYR A 430 -28.21 3.12 -18.32
C TYR A 430 -28.55 1.93 -19.23
N LYS A 431 -28.29 2.03 -20.54
CA LYS A 431 -28.43 0.88 -21.46
C LYS A 431 -27.48 -0.25 -21.10
N GLU A 432 -26.24 0.04 -20.74
CA GLU A 432 -25.25 -0.96 -20.32
C GLU A 432 -25.62 -1.61 -18.99
N ASP A 433 -26.02 -0.82 -18.00
CA ASP A 433 -26.45 -1.28 -16.68
C ASP A 433 -27.72 -2.15 -16.81
N LEU A 434 -28.72 -1.71 -17.60
CA LEU A 434 -29.94 -2.48 -17.86
C LEU A 434 -29.62 -3.83 -18.51
N ARG A 435 -28.79 -3.85 -19.55
CA ARG A 435 -28.36 -5.11 -20.20
C ARG A 435 -27.64 -6.05 -19.23
N SER A 436 -26.85 -5.50 -18.32
CA SER A 436 -26.17 -6.30 -17.30
C SER A 436 -27.17 -6.93 -16.32
N ILE A 437 -28.18 -6.16 -15.89
CA ILE A 437 -29.25 -6.65 -15.02
C ILE A 437 -30.09 -7.71 -15.74
N GLU A 438 -30.52 -7.42 -16.97
CA GLU A 438 -31.22 -8.34 -17.86
C GLU A 438 -30.48 -9.67 -18.04
N GLY A 439 -29.17 -9.60 -18.30
CA GLY A 439 -28.34 -10.79 -18.47
C GLY A 439 -28.22 -11.63 -17.19
N VAL A 440 -28.11 -11.00 -16.01
CA VAL A 440 -28.05 -11.70 -14.72
C VAL A 440 -29.40 -12.31 -14.34
N LEU A 441 -30.49 -11.58 -14.59
CA LEU A 441 -31.86 -12.00 -14.26
C LEU A 441 -32.50 -12.87 -15.34
N GLY A 442 -31.85 -13.07 -16.50
CA GLY A 442 -32.44 -13.78 -17.63
C GLY A 442 -33.73 -13.16 -18.14
N VAL A 443 -33.88 -11.83 -18.04
CA VAL A 443 -35.05 -11.08 -18.54
C VAL A 443 -34.64 -10.10 -19.62
N GLN A 444 -35.61 -9.62 -20.41
CA GLN A 444 -35.40 -8.62 -21.45
C GLN A 444 -36.47 -7.54 -21.37
N TRP A 445 -36.07 -6.27 -21.36
CA TRP A 445 -36.96 -5.13 -21.50
C TRP A 445 -37.50 -5.06 -22.94
N VAL A 446 -38.82 -4.94 -23.05
CA VAL A 446 -39.52 -4.73 -24.31
C VAL A 446 -40.33 -3.47 -24.20
N TRP A 447 -40.13 -2.57 -25.16
CA TRP A 447 -40.99 -1.41 -25.34
C TRP A 447 -42.20 -1.81 -26.19
N ASP A 448 -43.40 -1.59 -25.67
CA ASP A 448 -44.62 -1.76 -26.43
C ASP A 448 -45.12 -0.40 -26.95
N PRO A 449 -44.98 -0.13 -28.26
CA PRO A 449 -45.41 1.13 -28.85
C PRO A 449 -46.92 1.32 -28.83
N ARG A 450 -47.73 0.25 -28.65
CA ARG A 450 -49.19 0.35 -28.62
C ARG A 450 -49.71 0.85 -27.28
N THR A 451 -49.12 0.35 -26.19
CA THR A 451 -49.49 0.76 -24.83
C THR A 451 -48.67 1.96 -24.33
N GLY A 452 -47.57 2.31 -25.01
CA GLY A 452 -46.65 3.34 -24.57
C GLY A 452 -45.96 2.98 -23.25
N ARG A 453 -45.91 1.69 -22.92
CA ARG A 453 -45.32 1.15 -21.69
C ARG A 453 -44.22 0.17 -22.05
N GLY A 454 -43.25 0.05 -21.17
CA GLY A 454 -42.27 -1.03 -21.26
C GLY A 454 -42.48 -2.05 -20.15
N TYR A 455 -42.17 -3.31 -20.44
CA TYR A 455 -42.24 -4.42 -19.50
C TYR A 455 -41.05 -5.36 -19.69
N HIS A 456 -40.71 -6.11 -18.64
CA HIS A 456 -39.72 -7.18 -18.73
C HIS A 456 -40.41 -8.48 -19.15
N ARG A 457 -39.82 -9.20 -20.10
CA ARG A 457 -40.23 -10.56 -20.47
C ARG A 457 -39.07 -11.53 -20.24
N ILE A 458 -39.39 -12.79 -19.99
CA ILE A 458 -38.41 -13.88 -19.99
C ILE A 458 -38.18 -14.30 -21.45
N PRO A 459 -36.95 -14.27 -21.99
CA PRO A 459 -36.66 -14.75 -23.34
C PRO A 459 -36.97 -16.25 -23.46
N LYS A 460 -37.57 -16.65 -24.58
CA LYS A 460 -37.78 -18.07 -24.91
C LYS A 460 -36.43 -18.79 -25.00
N GLY A 461 -36.31 -19.95 -24.35
CA GLY A 461 -35.07 -20.73 -24.26
C GLY A 461 -34.05 -20.20 -23.24
N SER A 462 -34.48 -19.33 -22.32
CA SER A 462 -33.68 -19.03 -21.13
C SER A 462 -33.94 -20.07 -20.04
N LEU A 463 -32.95 -20.32 -19.17
CA LEU A 463 -33.07 -21.28 -18.07
C LEU A 463 -34.28 -21.00 -17.14
N LEU A 464 -34.69 -19.73 -17.02
CA LEU A 464 -35.88 -19.32 -16.27
C LEU A 464 -37.20 -19.60 -17.00
N ALA A 465 -37.20 -19.58 -18.34
CA ALA A 465 -38.36 -20.02 -19.12
C ALA A 465 -38.56 -21.53 -18.93
N ASP A 466 -37.46 -22.30 -19.01
CA ASP A 466 -37.48 -23.75 -18.83
C ASP A 466 -37.92 -24.15 -17.41
N LEU A 467 -37.53 -23.36 -16.39
CA LEU A 467 -37.97 -23.53 -15.00
C LEU A 467 -39.45 -23.21 -14.80
N LYS A 468 -39.97 -22.23 -15.54
CA LYS A 468 -41.39 -21.86 -15.47
C LYS A 468 -42.26 -22.95 -16.08
N ASP A 469 -41.85 -23.46 -17.24
CA ASP A 469 -42.49 -24.60 -17.90
C ASP A 469 -42.46 -25.83 -16.95
N PHE A 470 -41.35 -26.04 -16.22
CA PHE A 470 -41.26 -27.11 -15.21
C PHE A 470 -42.20 -26.92 -14.01
N THR A 471 -42.41 -25.69 -13.53
CA THR A 471 -43.37 -25.41 -12.45
C THR A 471 -44.82 -25.47 -12.89
N ASP A 472 -45.12 -25.03 -14.12
CA ASP A 472 -46.47 -25.12 -14.68
C ASP A 472 -46.82 -26.62 -14.91
N ASP A 473 -45.87 -27.44 -15.38
CA ASP A 473 -45.99 -28.90 -15.45
C ASP A 473 -46.17 -29.54 -14.05
N LEU A 474 -45.44 -29.08 -13.02
CA LEU A 474 -45.57 -29.62 -11.65
C LEU A 474 -46.93 -29.29 -11.01
N MET A 475 -47.51 -28.14 -11.34
CA MET A 475 -48.80 -27.69 -10.83
C MET A 475 -49.96 -28.39 -11.56
N ASP A 476 -49.80 -28.73 -12.84
CA ASP A 476 -50.76 -29.57 -13.57
C ASP A 476 -50.80 -31.01 -13.03
N TYR A 477 -49.71 -31.52 -12.43
CA TYR A 477 -49.69 -32.80 -11.71
C TYR A 477 -50.24 -32.73 -10.27
N ALA A 478 -50.41 -31.54 -9.70
CA ALA A 478 -50.95 -31.36 -8.35
C ALA A 478 -52.49 -31.30 -8.31
N VAL A 479 -53.15 -31.29 -9.47
CA VAL A 479 -54.60 -31.48 -9.61
C VAL A 479 -54.88 -32.97 -9.85
N VAL A 480 -54.46 -33.82 -8.89
CA VAL A 480 -55.07 -35.15 -8.75
C VAL A 480 -56.26 -34.95 -7.81
N GLU A 481 -57.45 -35.20 -8.35
CA GLU A 481 -58.71 -35.27 -7.62
C GLU A 481 -58.51 -36.04 -6.30
N PHE A 482 -58.65 -35.32 -5.18
CA PHE A 482 -58.98 -35.96 -3.91
C PHE A 482 -60.43 -36.42 -4.02
N ASP A 483 -60.61 -37.58 -4.66
CA ASP A 483 -61.87 -38.30 -4.63
C ASP A 483 -62.19 -38.69 -3.19
N GLU A 484 -63.46 -38.51 -2.88
CA GLU A 484 -64.13 -38.64 -1.61
C GLU A 484 -63.81 -39.99 -0.92
N VAL A 485 -63.05 -39.94 0.17
CA VAL A 485 -63.14 -40.99 1.19
C VAL A 485 -64.22 -40.57 2.17
N GLY A 486 -65.41 -41.14 1.97
CA GLY A 486 -66.52 -41.05 2.90
C GLY A 486 -66.10 -41.49 4.30
N VAL A 487 -66.20 -40.56 5.25
CA VAL A 487 -66.24 -40.89 6.68
C VAL A 487 -67.54 -40.29 7.22
N ASP A 488 -68.44 -41.21 7.50
CA ASP A 488 -69.70 -40.98 8.21
C ASP A 488 -69.46 -40.46 9.64
N GLY A 489 -70.32 -39.54 10.06
CA GLY A 489 -70.88 -39.51 11.41
C GLY A 489 -70.12 -38.73 12.48
N GLY A 490 -70.58 -37.51 12.78
CA GLY A 490 -70.26 -36.84 14.03
C GLY A 490 -70.84 -35.43 14.13
N GLU A 491 -71.99 -35.33 14.79
CA GLU A 491 -72.72 -34.11 15.18
C GLU A 491 -71.88 -33.09 16.00
N PHE A 492 -72.53 -31.95 16.29
CA PHE A 492 -72.13 -30.76 17.06
C PHE A 492 -71.51 -29.66 16.19
N GLY A 493 -72.05 -28.45 16.11
CA GLY A 493 -73.16 -27.83 16.82
C GLY A 493 -73.07 -26.32 16.58
N VAL A 494 -74.20 -25.79 16.11
CA VAL A 494 -74.70 -24.41 16.07
C VAL A 494 -73.93 -23.32 16.86
N GLY A 495 -73.80 -22.15 16.22
CA GLY A 495 -73.66 -20.83 16.84
C GLY A 495 -72.56 -20.02 16.15
N GLY A 496 -72.80 -18.95 15.41
CA GLY A 496 -73.84 -17.94 15.58
C GLY A 496 -73.13 -16.59 15.65
N ASP A 497 -73.63 -15.66 14.85
CA ASP A 497 -73.46 -14.21 14.89
C ASP A 497 -72.11 -13.60 14.45
N GLU A 498 -72.07 -12.82 13.36
CA GLU A 498 -72.64 -11.47 13.09
C GLU A 498 -71.73 -10.32 13.58
N LEU A 499 -71.51 -9.36 12.66
CA LEU A 499 -71.08 -7.96 12.86
C LEU A 499 -69.58 -7.74 13.17
N GLY A 500 -68.88 -6.74 12.66
CA GLY A 500 -69.17 -5.57 11.83
C GLY A 500 -67.81 -5.02 11.34
N VAL A 501 -67.69 -4.58 10.09
CA VAL A 501 -67.65 -3.16 9.70
C VAL A 501 -67.39 -2.21 10.87
N ASP A 502 -66.23 -1.56 10.86
CA ASP A 502 -66.11 -0.11 11.03
C ASP A 502 -64.70 0.39 10.66
N ASP A 503 -64.68 1.15 9.57
CA ASP A 503 -63.74 2.22 9.25
C ASP A 503 -64.36 3.50 9.87
N PRO A 504 -63.61 4.42 10.51
CA PRO A 504 -63.09 5.57 9.74
C PRO A 504 -61.83 6.23 10.34
N GLY A 505 -61.19 7.13 9.58
CA GLY A 505 -60.32 8.13 10.20
C GLY A 505 -59.43 8.94 9.26
N SER A 506 -60.02 9.70 8.34
CA SER A 506 -59.39 10.86 7.70
C SER A 506 -59.49 12.09 8.61
N GLU A 507 -58.39 12.78 8.90
CA GLU A 507 -58.42 14.19 9.31
C GLU A 507 -57.27 15.01 8.71
N ASP A 508 -57.70 16.18 8.26
CA ASP A 508 -56.97 17.30 7.68
C ASP A 508 -55.85 17.86 8.57
N ARG A 509 -54.81 18.41 7.92
CA ARG A 509 -54.12 19.62 8.42
C ARG A 509 -53.64 20.51 7.27
N THR A 510 -54.33 21.64 7.11
CA THR A 510 -53.77 22.89 6.60
C THR A 510 -53.63 23.88 7.75
N SER A 511 -52.44 24.46 7.86
CA SER A 511 -52.13 25.81 8.36
C SER A 511 -50.69 26.14 7.98
#